data_AF-A0A149TL49-F1
#
_entry.id   AF-A0A149TL49-F1
#
_cell.length_a   1.000
_cell.length_b   1.000
_cell.length_c   1.000
_cell.angle_alpha   90.00
_cell.angle_beta   90.00
_cell.angle_gamma   90.00
#
_symmetry.space_group_name_H-M   'P 1'
#
loop_
_entity.id
_entity.type
_entity.pdbx_description
1 polymer ?
#
loop_
_entity_poly.entity_id
_entity_poly.type
_entity_poly.pdbx_seq_one_letter_code
_entity_poly.pdbx_strand_id
1 'polypeptide(L)'
;MSIPGALIFSAIALALVTSWCSVARAAAQPCTLKTAEFCRDTNQLVWSRGFDGEIKRFVGPHTGEFATLQRQVLASLGGPPDCPVEMLGYKAGGWLFSACKAHECLVKGALLLDYDHSIRGLAVFDFGTKGEKNPRLDLILKDPEDTKARDVLAAWANWTIARDLFTYSGDYVATTLTGIRILPAQHFKD
;
A
#
# COMPACT_ATOMS: atom_id res chain seq x y z
N MET A 1 -10.12 40.10 78.37
CA MET A 1 -9.08 40.32 77.34
C MET A 1 -9.35 39.34 76.22
N SER A 2 -9.86 39.82 75.09
CA SER A 2 -10.10 39.02 73.89
C SER A 2 -9.35 39.65 72.74
N ILE A 3 -8.46 38.89 72.09
CA ILE A 3 -7.72 39.33 70.91
C ILE A 3 -8.26 38.56 69.70
N PRO A 4 -8.56 39.23 68.57
CA PRO A 4 -9.30 38.66 67.46
C PRO A 4 -8.39 37.90 66.48
N GLY A 5 -9.00 37.01 65.71
CA GLY A 5 -8.35 36.24 64.66
C GLY A 5 -7.98 37.07 63.44
N ALA A 6 -6.79 36.80 62.92
CA ALA A 6 -6.40 36.93 61.53
C ALA A 6 -4.99 36.31 61.40
N LEU A 7 -4.63 35.87 60.18
CA LEU A 7 -3.32 35.32 59.79
C LEU A 7 -3.19 33.79 59.82
N ILE A 8 -4.18 33.09 59.24
CA ILE A 8 -3.93 31.81 58.55
C ILE A 8 -4.13 32.08 57.06
N PHE A 9 -3.25 32.81 56.39
CA PHE A 9 -3.21 32.85 54.91
C PHE A 9 -1.92 33.54 54.48
N SER A 10 -0.93 32.76 54.05
CA SER A 10 0.02 33.08 52.95
C SER A 10 1.25 32.19 53.02
N ALA A 11 1.10 30.92 52.68
CA ALA A 11 2.22 30.02 52.38
C ALA A 11 1.93 29.14 51.15
N ILE A 12 1.15 29.66 50.19
CA ILE A 12 0.86 28.99 48.91
C ILE A 12 0.99 30.04 47.80
N ALA A 13 2.22 30.48 47.54
CA ALA A 13 2.48 31.44 46.47
C ALA A 13 3.86 31.24 45.85
N LEU A 14 4.28 29.99 45.57
CA LEU A 14 5.52 29.76 44.80
C LEU A 14 5.61 28.34 44.23
N ALA A 15 4.65 27.95 43.37
CA ALA A 15 4.78 26.73 42.55
C ALA A 15 3.92 26.75 41.26
N LEU A 16 3.66 27.93 40.68
CA LEU A 16 2.74 28.10 39.54
C LEU A 16 3.38 28.75 38.30
N VAL A 17 4.66 28.49 38.03
CA VAL A 17 5.26 28.87 36.74
C VAL A 17 6.18 27.74 36.29
N THR A 18 6.02 27.35 35.03
CA THR A 18 6.78 26.32 34.28
C THR A 18 6.36 24.86 34.49
N SER A 19 5.06 24.55 34.40
CA SER A 19 4.68 23.31 33.73
C SER A 19 4.34 23.68 32.29
N TRP A 20 5.37 23.85 31.47
CA TRP A 20 5.21 23.69 30.03
C TRP A 20 4.78 22.23 29.86
N CYS A 21 3.46 22.04 29.68
CA CYS A 21 2.95 20.88 28.96
C CYS A 21 3.69 20.85 27.64
N SER A 22 4.81 20.14 27.59
CA SER A 22 5.36 19.61 26.37
C SER A 22 4.34 18.56 25.93
N VAL A 23 3.23 19.02 25.36
CA VAL A 23 2.51 18.22 24.40
C VAL A 23 3.50 18.13 23.25
N ALA A 24 4.43 17.17 23.34
CA ALA A 24 5.13 16.68 22.19
C ALA A 24 4.00 16.20 21.27
N ARG A 25 3.60 17.09 20.35
CA ARG A 25 2.75 16.74 19.23
C ARG A 25 3.57 15.66 18.55
N ALA A 26 3.24 14.40 18.78
CA ALA A 26 3.82 13.32 18.01
C ALA A 26 3.59 13.74 16.56
N ALA A 27 4.65 14.17 15.89
CA ALA A 27 4.53 14.66 14.53
C ALA A 27 3.89 13.51 13.75
N ALA A 28 2.74 13.77 13.11
CA ALA A 28 2.10 12.76 12.29
C ALA A 28 3.17 12.20 11.36
N GLN A 29 3.46 10.91 11.48
CA GLN A 29 4.55 10.33 10.72
C GLN A 29 4.25 10.51 9.23
N PRO A 30 5.24 10.90 8.42
CA PRO A 30 5.01 11.09 6.99
C PRO A 30 4.64 9.75 6.37
N CYS A 31 3.66 9.71 5.48
CA CYS A 31 3.42 8.54 4.65
C CYS A 31 4.54 8.41 3.62
N THR A 32 5.28 7.32 3.71
CA THR A 32 6.31 6.90 2.75
C THR A 32 6.29 5.39 2.64
N LEU A 33 7.05 4.82 1.70
CA LEU A 33 7.20 3.37 1.65
C LEU A 33 7.69 2.79 2.99
N LYS A 34 8.58 3.48 3.70
CA LYS A 34 9.17 3.02 4.99
C LYS A 34 8.29 3.25 6.22
N THR A 35 7.13 3.86 6.01
CA THR A 35 6.17 4.25 7.04
C THR A 35 4.76 4.02 6.48
N ALA A 36 4.61 2.92 5.74
CA ALA A 36 3.41 2.64 4.95
C ALA A 36 2.16 2.45 5.83
N GLU A 37 2.32 2.02 7.07
CA GLU A 37 1.26 1.93 8.08
C GLU A 37 0.60 3.29 8.38
N PHE A 38 1.28 4.40 8.09
CA PHE A 38 0.74 5.75 8.24
C PHE A 38 0.11 6.31 6.95
N CYS A 39 0.14 5.54 5.86
CA CYS A 39 -0.53 5.90 4.61
C CYS A 39 -2.02 5.57 4.70
N ARG A 40 -2.87 6.58 4.48
CA ARG A 40 -4.33 6.39 4.46
C ARG A 40 -4.78 5.52 3.30
N ASP A 41 -4.11 5.66 2.15
CA ASP A 41 -4.50 5.02 0.90
C ASP A 41 -3.28 4.86 -0.04
N THR A 42 -3.46 4.08 -1.10
CA THR A 42 -2.43 3.81 -2.12
C THR A 42 -1.95 5.09 -2.80
N ASN A 43 -2.81 6.10 -2.98
CA ASN A 43 -2.39 7.35 -3.62
C ASN A 43 -1.38 8.10 -2.76
N GLN A 44 -1.62 8.23 -1.46
CA GLN A 44 -0.68 8.88 -0.56
C GLN A 44 0.71 8.18 -0.61
N LEU A 45 0.72 6.85 -0.72
CA LEU A 45 1.93 6.05 -0.81
C LEU A 45 2.64 6.22 -2.17
N VAL A 46 1.93 6.09 -3.29
CA VAL A 46 2.50 6.16 -4.65
C VAL A 46 3.09 7.53 -4.94
N TRP A 47 2.45 8.60 -4.44
CA TRP A 47 2.94 9.98 -4.59
C TRP A 47 3.94 10.39 -3.51
N SER A 48 4.30 9.49 -2.58
CA SER A 48 5.30 9.78 -1.55
C SER A 48 6.71 9.88 -2.15
N ARG A 49 7.56 10.68 -1.50
CA ARG A 49 8.95 10.84 -1.93
C ARG A 49 9.67 9.49 -1.92
N GLY A 50 10.31 9.16 -3.05
CA GLY A 50 11.15 7.97 -3.18
C GLY A 50 10.42 6.72 -3.67
N PHE A 51 9.09 6.69 -3.66
CA PHE A 51 8.31 5.52 -4.07
C PHE A 51 8.66 5.06 -5.50
N ASP A 52 8.64 5.97 -6.47
CA ASP A 52 9.03 5.68 -7.86
C ASP A 52 10.44 5.07 -7.97
N GLY A 53 11.39 5.61 -7.20
CA GLY A 53 12.76 5.11 -7.15
C GLY A 53 12.87 3.70 -6.58
N GLU A 54 12.07 3.38 -5.56
CA GLU A 54 12.00 2.04 -4.97
C GLU A 54 11.35 1.04 -5.93
N ILE A 55 10.27 1.41 -6.63
CA ILE A 55 9.66 0.56 -7.66
C ILE A 55 10.67 0.29 -8.79
N LYS A 56 11.34 1.33 -9.28
CA LYS A 56 12.39 1.19 -10.30
C LYS A 56 13.49 0.24 -9.86
N ARG A 57 13.93 0.36 -8.61
CA ARG A 57 14.95 -0.52 -8.03
C ARG A 57 14.45 -1.96 -7.95
N PHE A 58 13.23 -2.17 -7.50
CA PHE A 58 12.64 -3.50 -7.35
C PHE A 58 12.39 -4.21 -8.68
N VAL A 59 11.85 -3.53 -9.69
CA VAL A 59 11.50 -4.14 -10.98
C VAL A 59 12.64 -4.14 -12.00
N GLY A 60 13.70 -3.36 -11.80
CA GLY A 60 14.83 -3.30 -12.72
C GLY A 60 14.50 -2.80 -14.13
N PRO A 61 15.40 -2.99 -15.10
CA PRO A 61 15.25 -2.52 -16.48
C PRO A 61 14.39 -3.48 -17.34
N HIS A 62 13.37 -4.10 -16.76
CA HIS A 62 12.52 -5.06 -17.47
C HIS A 62 11.45 -4.36 -18.31
N THR A 63 11.07 -5.01 -19.41
CA THR A 63 10.02 -4.56 -20.32
C THR A 63 8.68 -5.11 -19.85
N GLY A 64 7.69 -4.24 -19.72
CA GLY A 64 6.29 -4.60 -19.54
C GLY A 64 5.58 -4.69 -20.89
N GLU A 65 4.29 -4.97 -20.87
CA GLU A 65 3.50 -5.21 -22.08
C GLU A 65 3.35 -3.94 -22.94
N PHE A 66 3.14 -2.79 -22.30
CA PHE A 66 2.83 -1.52 -22.96
C PHE A 66 3.81 -0.39 -22.62
N ALA A 67 4.81 -0.67 -21.77
CA ALA A 67 5.84 0.27 -21.36
C ALA A 67 6.99 -0.50 -20.69
N THR A 68 7.96 0.20 -20.09
CA THR A 68 8.84 -0.41 -19.08
C THR A 68 8.01 -0.99 -17.93
N LEU A 69 8.44 -2.09 -17.31
CA LEU A 69 7.72 -2.74 -16.21
C LEU A 69 7.44 -1.78 -15.05
N GLN A 70 8.39 -0.90 -14.74
CA GLN A 70 8.23 0.23 -13.79
C GLN A 70 7.00 1.09 -14.12
N ARG A 71 6.94 1.65 -15.33
CA ARG A 71 5.81 2.49 -15.77
C ARG A 71 4.49 1.74 -15.77
N GLN A 72 4.49 0.46 -16.14
CA GLN A 72 3.29 -0.38 -16.09
C GLN A 72 2.78 -0.53 -14.64
N VAL A 73 3.65 -0.84 -13.69
CA VAL A 73 3.31 -0.94 -12.26
C VAL A 73 2.78 0.40 -11.74
N LEU A 74 3.51 1.50 -11.97
CA LEU A 74 3.11 2.82 -11.49
C LEU A 74 1.77 3.27 -12.07
N ALA A 75 1.55 3.02 -13.37
CA ALA A 75 0.28 3.34 -14.01
C ALA A 75 -0.87 2.55 -13.37
N SER A 76 -0.67 1.26 -13.06
CA SER A 76 -1.69 0.41 -12.44
C SER A 76 -2.06 0.80 -11.00
N LEU A 77 -1.19 1.56 -10.32
CA LEU A 77 -1.38 2.03 -8.95
C LEU A 77 -1.82 3.51 -8.84
N GLY A 78 -1.92 4.23 -9.96
CA GLY A 78 -2.02 5.69 -9.97
C GLY A 78 -3.44 6.29 -9.97
N GLY A 79 -4.49 5.47 -9.95
CA GLY A 79 -5.89 5.90 -10.00
C GLY A 79 -6.62 5.83 -8.65
N PRO A 80 -7.96 5.67 -8.66
CA PRO A 80 -8.75 5.46 -7.45
C PRO A 80 -8.17 4.31 -6.60
N PRO A 81 -7.88 4.56 -5.31
CA PRO A 81 -7.27 3.57 -4.44
C PRO A 81 -8.33 2.68 -3.79
N ASP A 82 -7.94 1.45 -3.52
CA ASP A 82 -8.63 0.58 -2.58
C ASP A 82 -8.14 0.89 -1.16
N CYS A 83 -8.94 0.54 -0.14
CA CYS A 83 -8.50 0.67 1.25
C CYS A 83 -7.30 -0.26 1.50
N PRO A 84 -6.22 0.23 2.14
CA PRO A 84 -5.11 -0.63 2.54
C PRO A 84 -5.59 -1.74 3.48
N VAL A 85 -5.01 -2.93 3.32
CA VAL A 85 -5.32 -4.08 4.17
C VAL A 85 -4.06 -4.51 4.89
N GLU A 86 -4.12 -4.53 6.23
CA GLU A 86 -3.09 -5.18 7.03
C GLU A 86 -3.29 -6.70 6.99
N MET A 87 -2.26 -7.42 6.55
CA MET A 87 -2.33 -8.86 6.32
C MET A 87 -2.01 -9.65 7.60
N LEU A 88 -2.79 -9.40 8.66
CA LEU A 88 -2.67 -10.07 9.96
C LEU A 88 -2.85 -11.59 9.79
N GLY A 89 -1.92 -12.38 10.32
CA GLY A 89 -2.02 -13.85 10.33
C GLY A 89 -1.62 -14.55 9.03
N TYR A 90 -1.44 -13.84 7.92
CA TYR A 90 -0.74 -14.40 6.76
C TYR A 90 0.75 -14.45 7.07
N LYS A 91 1.42 -15.59 6.85
CA LYS A 91 2.89 -15.70 6.94
C LYS A 91 3.63 -14.87 5.87
N ALA A 92 2.86 -14.19 5.00
CA ALA A 92 3.32 -13.15 4.09
C ALA A 92 3.37 -11.74 4.72
N GLY A 93 2.86 -11.60 5.96
CA GLY A 93 2.70 -10.45 6.85
C GLY A 93 3.17 -9.07 6.39
N GLY A 94 2.32 -8.06 6.59
CA GLY A 94 2.63 -6.65 6.35
C GLY A 94 1.39 -5.94 5.79
N TRP A 95 1.55 -5.17 4.71
CA TRP A 95 0.47 -4.33 4.17
C TRP A 95 0.25 -4.56 2.69
N LEU A 96 -1.02 -4.67 2.29
CA LEU A 96 -1.45 -4.72 0.90
C LEU A 96 -2.08 -3.37 0.51
N PHE A 97 -1.45 -2.71 -0.45
CA PHE A 97 -1.97 -1.52 -1.12
C PHE A 97 -2.43 -1.90 -2.51
N SER A 98 -3.56 -1.38 -2.95
CA SER A 98 -4.00 -1.57 -4.34
C SER A 98 -4.79 -0.38 -4.85
N ALA A 99 -4.84 -0.26 -6.17
CA ALA A 99 -5.57 0.77 -6.87
C ALA A 99 -5.86 0.29 -8.29
N CYS A 100 -6.54 1.13 -9.06
CA CYS A 100 -6.71 0.93 -10.49
C CYS A 100 -5.88 1.93 -11.29
N LYS A 101 -5.69 1.68 -12.59
CA LYS A 101 -5.11 2.65 -13.51
C LYS A 101 -6.06 3.83 -13.67
N ALA A 102 -5.52 5.04 -13.61
CA ALA A 102 -6.30 6.27 -13.75
C ALA A 102 -7.10 6.25 -15.06
N HIS A 103 -8.41 6.53 -14.96
CA HIS A 103 -9.39 6.52 -16.06
C HIS A 103 -9.63 5.17 -16.75
N GLU A 104 -9.02 4.08 -16.27
CA GLU A 104 -9.10 2.74 -16.88
C GLU A 104 -9.03 1.67 -15.79
N CYS A 105 -10.08 1.53 -14.97
CA CYS A 105 -10.05 0.62 -13.83
C CYS A 105 -10.08 -0.89 -14.19
N LEU A 106 -10.04 -1.22 -15.48
CA LEU A 106 -9.84 -2.58 -15.98
C LEU A 106 -8.40 -3.06 -15.82
N VAL A 107 -7.46 -2.13 -15.62
CA VAL A 107 -6.09 -2.47 -15.23
C VAL A 107 -5.92 -2.05 -13.78
N LYS A 108 -5.53 -2.99 -12.92
CA LYS A 108 -5.33 -2.76 -11.49
C LYS A 108 -3.95 -3.18 -11.03
N GLY A 109 -3.47 -2.51 -10.00
CA GLY A 109 -2.18 -2.76 -9.38
C GLY A 109 -2.34 -3.14 -7.92
N ALA A 110 -1.45 -4.00 -7.44
CA ALA A 110 -1.26 -4.22 -6.01
C ALA A 110 0.22 -4.22 -5.63
N LEU A 111 0.48 -3.79 -4.41
CA LEU A 111 1.77 -3.76 -3.74
C LEU A 111 1.63 -4.47 -2.40
N LEU A 112 2.41 -5.54 -2.22
CA LEU A 112 2.53 -6.27 -0.98
C LEU A 112 3.86 -5.93 -0.31
N LEU A 113 3.77 -5.40 0.90
CA LEU A 113 4.91 -5.07 1.75
C LEU A 113 5.03 -6.10 2.88
N ASP A 114 6.27 -6.40 3.26
CA ASP A 114 6.58 -7.04 4.53
C ASP A 114 6.41 -6.03 5.70
N TYR A 115 6.37 -6.51 6.96
CA TYR A 115 6.30 -5.64 8.15
C TYR A 115 7.51 -4.70 8.32
N ASP A 116 8.63 -5.02 7.68
CA ASP A 116 9.83 -4.15 7.61
C ASP A 116 9.76 -3.12 6.47
N HIS A 117 8.59 -3.04 5.82
CA HIS A 117 8.30 -2.14 4.71
C HIS A 117 9.14 -2.40 3.45
N SER A 118 9.73 -3.58 3.32
CA SER A 118 10.33 -4.01 2.07
C SER A 118 9.26 -4.53 1.11
N ILE A 119 9.47 -4.31 -0.19
CA ILE A 119 8.57 -4.81 -1.22
C ILE A 119 8.75 -6.32 -1.30
N ARG A 120 7.69 -7.05 -0.95
CA ARG A 120 7.65 -8.51 -1.08
C ARG A 120 7.19 -8.92 -2.48
N GLY A 121 6.22 -8.19 -3.02
CA GLY A 121 5.75 -8.41 -4.38
C GLY A 121 4.83 -7.31 -4.90
N LEU A 122 4.64 -7.32 -6.21
CA LEU A 122 3.72 -6.47 -6.95
C LEU A 122 2.83 -7.34 -7.82
N ALA A 123 1.64 -6.86 -8.11
CA ALA A 123 0.77 -7.46 -9.11
C ALA A 123 0.22 -6.41 -10.07
N VAL A 124 0.09 -6.78 -11.34
CA VAL A 124 -0.67 -6.03 -12.35
C VAL A 124 -1.71 -6.97 -12.92
N PHE A 125 -2.97 -6.62 -12.72
CA PHE A 125 -4.13 -7.38 -13.19
C PHE A 125 -4.84 -6.62 -14.31
N ASP A 126 -5.03 -7.27 -15.45
CA ASP A 126 -5.82 -6.77 -16.57
C ASP A 126 -7.05 -7.68 -16.72
N PHE A 127 -8.25 -7.09 -16.64
CA PHE A 127 -9.50 -7.82 -16.79
C PHE A 127 -9.70 -8.41 -18.20
N GLY A 128 -8.95 -7.91 -19.19
CA GLY A 128 -9.11 -8.28 -20.59
C GLY A 128 -10.45 -7.79 -21.16
N THR A 129 -10.61 -7.92 -22.47
CA THR A 129 -11.81 -7.48 -23.20
C THR A 129 -12.26 -8.59 -24.15
N LYS A 130 -13.57 -8.84 -24.21
CA LYS A 130 -14.13 -9.97 -24.93
C LYS A 130 -13.79 -9.89 -26.42
N GLY A 131 -13.13 -10.93 -26.93
CA GLY A 131 -12.71 -11.02 -28.33
C GLY A 131 -11.38 -10.33 -28.68
N GLU A 132 -10.77 -9.61 -27.74
CA GLU A 132 -9.52 -8.89 -27.98
C GLU A 132 -8.37 -9.35 -27.07
N LYS A 133 -8.63 -9.50 -25.76
CA LYS A 133 -7.60 -9.82 -24.76
C LYS A 133 -8.13 -10.73 -23.67
N ASN A 134 -7.39 -11.78 -23.36
CA ASN A 134 -7.67 -12.63 -22.20
C ASN A 134 -7.30 -11.91 -20.90
N PRO A 135 -8.02 -12.19 -19.79
CA PRO A 135 -7.63 -11.74 -18.46
C PRO A 135 -6.21 -12.19 -18.13
N ARG A 136 -5.46 -11.33 -17.45
CA ARG A 136 -4.06 -11.62 -17.13
C ARG A 136 -3.66 -11.08 -15.76
N LEU A 137 -2.93 -11.89 -15.01
CA LEU A 137 -2.28 -11.48 -13.79
C LEU A 137 -0.76 -11.62 -13.94
N ASP A 138 -0.05 -10.50 -13.95
CA ASP A 138 1.41 -10.45 -13.89
C ASP A 138 1.82 -10.24 -12.42
N LEU A 139 2.68 -11.11 -11.89
CA LEU A 139 3.22 -11.05 -10.54
C LEU A 139 4.72 -10.76 -10.61
N ILE A 140 5.20 -9.79 -9.84
CA ILE A 140 6.62 -9.46 -9.71
C ILE A 140 6.99 -9.71 -8.26
N LEU A 141 7.72 -10.79 -7.97
CA LEU A 141 8.02 -11.22 -6.60
C LEU A 141 9.50 -10.99 -6.28
N LYS A 142 9.79 -10.60 -5.03
CA LYS A 142 11.16 -10.46 -4.53
C LYS A 142 11.94 -11.77 -4.65
N ASP A 143 11.26 -12.87 -4.29
CA ASP A 143 11.68 -14.25 -4.52
C ASP A 143 10.62 -14.91 -5.44
N PRO A 144 10.99 -15.36 -6.66
CA PRO A 144 10.04 -15.98 -7.59
C PRO A 144 9.40 -17.26 -7.03
N GLU A 145 10.04 -17.92 -6.07
CA GLU A 145 9.54 -19.13 -5.43
C GLU A 145 8.69 -18.84 -4.16
N ASP A 146 8.46 -17.56 -3.82
CA ASP A 146 7.61 -17.18 -2.67
C ASP A 146 6.13 -17.44 -2.97
N THR A 147 5.74 -18.70 -2.77
CA THR A 147 4.37 -19.18 -2.89
C THR A 147 3.39 -18.41 -2.02
N LYS A 148 3.79 -17.86 -0.86
CA LYS A 148 2.88 -17.13 0.03
C LYS A 148 2.54 -15.75 -0.54
N ALA A 149 3.54 -15.02 -1.03
CA ALA A 149 3.31 -13.75 -1.71
C ALA A 149 2.45 -13.96 -2.96
N ARG A 150 2.75 -15.01 -3.73
CA ARG A 150 1.96 -15.41 -4.91
C ARG A 150 0.50 -15.65 -4.53
N ASP A 151 0.23 -16.43 -3.49
CA ASP A 151 -1.12 -16.80 -3.08
C ASP A 151 -1.91 -15.58 -2.58
N VAL A 152 -1.28 -14.67 -1.83
CA VAL A 152 -1.90 -13.40 -1.39
C VAL A 152 -2.28 -12.53 -2.59
N LEU A 153 -1.37 -12.34 -3.55
CA LEU A 153 -1.62 -11.50 -4.71
C LEU A 153 -2.65 -12.14 -5.66
N ALA A 154 -2.65 -13.47 -5.80
CA ALA A 154 -3.68 -14.19 -6.54
C ALA A 154 -5.05 -14.10 -5.84
N ALA A 155 -5.10 -14.19 -4.51
CA ALA A 155 -6.31 -14.01 -3.73
C ALA A 155 -6.86 -12.58 -3.89
N TRP A 156 -5.99 -11.56 -3.87
CA TRP A 156 -6.37 -10.18 -4.16
C TRP A 156 -6.99 -10.03 -5.56
N ALA A 157 -6.40 -10.65 -6.58
CA ALA A 157 -6.92 -10.57 -7.94
C ALA A 157 -8.29 -11.27 -8.07
N ASN A 158 -8.47 -12.43 -7.43
CA ASN A 158 -9.78 -13.10 -7.34
C ASN A 158 -10.83 -12.24 -6.63
N TRP A 159 -10.46 -11.59 -5.52
CA TRP A 159 -11.35 -10.66 -4.81
C TRP A 159 -11.73 -9.47 -5.69
N THR A 160 -10.77 -8.94 -6.46
CA THR A 160 -10.99 -7.86 -7.42
C THR A 160 -11.99 -8.26 -8.51
N ILE A 161 -11.87 -9.47 -9.06
CA ILE A 161 -12.86 -10.03 -10.00
C ILE A 161 -14.25 -10.09 -9.33
N ALA A 162 -14.34 -10.68 -8.13
CA ALA A 162 -15.61 -10.86 -7.44
C ALA A 162 -16.31 -9.52 -7.11
N ARG A 163 -15.53 -8.52 -6.67
CA ARG A 163 -16.04 -7.18 -6.35
C ARG A 163 -16.57 -6.47 -7.59
N ASP A 164 -15.86 -6.57 -8.71
CA ASP A 164 -16.13 -5.76 -9.89
C ASP A 164 -16.93 -6.51 -10.97
N LEU A 165 -17.31 -7.77 -10.69
CA LEU A 165 -18.03 -8.66 -11.61
C LEU A 165 -19.28 -8.02 -12.20
N PHE A 166 -20.02 -7.26 -11.38
CA PHE A 166 -21.25 -6.58 -11.81
C PHE A 166 -20.98 -5.25 -12.51
N THR A 167 -19.90 -4.56 -12.14
CA THR A 167 -19.49 -3.28 -12.73
C THR A 167 -19.06 -3.43 -14.19
N TYR A 168 -18.45 -4.57 -14.53
CA TYR A 168 -17.91 -4.85 -15.87
C TYR A 168 -18.62 -6.03 -16.56
N SER A 169 -19.85 -6.36 -16.16
CA SER A 169 -20.62 -7.41 -16.83
C SER A 169 -21.07 -6.97 -18.24
N GLY A 170 -20.84 -7.80 -19.26
CA GLY A 170 -21.24 -7.56 -20.66
C GLY A 170 -20.12 -7.83 -21.67
N ASP A 171 -19.10 -6.97 -21.68
CA ASP A 171 -18.02 -6.94 -22.69
C ASP A 171 -16.64 -7.35 -22.14
N TYR A 172 -16.51 -7.64 -20.85
CA TYR A 172 -15.24 -8.00 -20.20
C TYR A 172 -15.22 -9.47 -19.76
N VAL A 173 -14.02 -10.07 -19.75
CA VAL A 173 -13.86 -11.53 -19.76
C VAL A 173 -13.55 -12.13 -18.39
N ALA A 174 -12.93 -11.38 -17.48
CA ALA A 174 -12.46 -11.94 -16.22
C ALA A 174 -13.62 -12.34 -15.29
N THR A 175 -14.03 -13.60 -15.39
CA THR A 175 -14.88 -14.28 -14.41
C THR A 175 -14.07 -15.22 -13.54
N THR A 176 -12.86 -15.60 -14.00
CA THR A 176 -11.87 -16.40 -13.29
C THR A 176 -10.45 -15.99 -13.71
N LEU A 177 -9.45 -16.26 -12.86
CA LEU A 177 -8.04 -16.12 -13.23
C LEU A 177 -7.63 -17.24 -14.19
N THR A 178 -7.24 -16.90 -15.41
CA THR A 178 -6.91 -17.87 -16.47
C THR A 178 -5.43 -17.88 -16.86
N GLY A 179 -4.63 -16.92 -16.38
CA GLY A 179 -3.19 -16.86 -16.65
C GLY A 179 -2.45 -16.04 -15.59
N ILE A 180 -1.64 -16.71 -14.78
CA ILE A 180 -0.70 -16.08 -13.85
C ILE A 180 0.69 -16.18 -14.46
N ARG A 181 1.34 -15.03 -14.66
CA ARG A 181 2.72 -14.94 -15.10
C ARG A 181 3.57 -14.41 -13.96
N ILE A 182 4.67 -15.10 -13.66
CA ILE A 182 5.69 -14.56 -12.76
C ILE A 182 6.73 -13.87 -13.62
N LEU A 183 6.91 -12.58 -13.39
CA LEU A 183 7.91 -11.74 -14.04
C LEU A 183 9.10 -11.56 -13.09
N PRO A 184 10.31 -11.39 -13.64
CA PRO A 184 11.51 -11.20 -12.81
C PRO A 184 11.43 -9.88 -12.04
N ALA A 185 11.77 -9.93 -10.75
CA ALA A 185 12.25 -8.75 -10.04
C ALA A 185 13.76 -8.57 -10.30
N GLN A 186 14.26 -7.37 -10.05
CA GLN A 186 15.70 -7.13 -10.01
C GLN A 186 16.29 -7.89 -8.82
N HIS A 187 17.06 -8.94 -9.12
CA HIS A 187 17.92 -9.55 -8.12
C HIS A 187 19.06 -8.57 -7.80
N PHE A 188 19.14 -8.14 -6.54
CA PHE A 188 20.35 -7.59 -5.98
C PHE A 188 21.22 -8.78 -5.59
N LYS A 189 22.40 -8.90 -6.19
CA LYS A 189 23.44 -9.74 -5.57
C LYS A 189 23.83 -9.01 -4.29
N ASP A 190 23.62 -9.67 -3.16
CA ASP A 190 24.20 -9.26 -1.87
C ASP A 190 25.73 -9.17 -1.97
#